data_AF-A0A653BNE4-F1
#
_entry.id   AF-A0A653BNE4-F1
#
_cell.length_a   1.000
_cell.length_b   1.000
_cell.length_c   1.000
_cell.angle_alpha   90.00
_cell.angle_beta   90.00
_cell.angle_gamma   90.00
#
_symmetry.space_group_name_H-M   'P 1'
#
loop_
_entity.id
_entity.type
_entity.pdbx_description
1 polymer ?
#
loop_
_entity_poly.entity_id
_entity_poly.type
_entity_poly.pdbx_seq_one_letter_code
_entity_poly.pdbx_strand_id
1 'polypeptide(L)'
;MALNRSVVVFLLVGFLAASVQGGIHQKDHLEKHSLRKQDIHELLEKLKEAIKAAIETGEKLIAKSIEDVQKLAEQVMAGVLAEAEKIVNKVVSEIIEIQEKAMKAGLHIEHCMINETLATLKKIPRATFEEAQKCVFGFINQATSYAKSGIEKINSTLNEITEIGDEIGKCGNDLAAIPCLAKLSVRISIDLVKIPLAIADQAAKTVGLIEGLKLQIPKCAADALIRVGVESGELLLNVTKCVANAKK
;
A
#
# COMPACT_ATOMS: atom_id res chain seq x y z
N MET A 1 -12.33 -9.15 -10.81
CA MET A 1 -11.28 -9.16 -11.85
C MET A 1 -9.94 -9.39 -11.17
N ALA A 2 -9.40 -10.60 -11.24
CA ALA A 2 -8.09 -10.92 -10.71
C ALA A 2 -7.03 -10.36 -11.66
N LEU A 3 -6.47 -9.19 -11.32
CA LEU A 3 -5.28 -8.69 -11.99
C LEU A 3 -4.10 -9.59 -11.60
N ASN A 4 -3.80 -10.43 -12.58
CA ASN A 4 -2.74 -11.42 -12.69
C ASN A 4 -1.45 -11.01 -11.95
N ARG A 5 -1.14 -11.70 -10.84
CA ARG A 5 0.10 -11.56 -10.03
C ARG A 5 1.38 -11.58 -10.87
N SER A 6 1.34 -12.16 -12.06
CA SER A 6 2.48 -12.29 -12.97
C SER A 6 2.79 -11.03 -13.78
N VAL A 7 1.84 -10.10 -13.98
CA VAL A 7 2.07 -8.97 -14.91
C VAL A 7 2.94 -7.87 -14.30
N VAL A 8 2.87 -7.67 -12.98
CA VAL A 8 3.70 -6.67 -12.29
C VAL A 8 5.17 -7.08 -12.23
N VAL A 9 5.44 -8.39 -12.13
CA VAL A 9 6.81 -8.94 -12.17
C VAL A 9 7.41 -8.83 -13.58
N PHE A 10 6.61 -9.00 -14.64
CA PHE A 10 7.09 -8.89 -16.02
C PHE A 10 7.42 -7.44 -16.46
N LEU A 11 6.75 -6.43 -15.91
CA LEU A 11 7.05 -5.03 -16.23
C LEU A 11 8.38 -4.54 -15.61
N LEU A 12 8.81 -5.11 -14.49
CA LEU A 12 10.08 -4.80 -13.83
C LEU A 12 11.29 -5.32 -14.60
N VAL A 13 11.18 -6.51 -15.22
CA VAL A 13 12.25 -7.08 -16.06
C VAL A 13 12.33 -6.35 -17.41
N GLY A 14 11.19 -5.92 -17.96
CA GLY A 14 11.14 -5.21 -19.24
C GLY A 14 11.79 -3.82 -19.22
N PHE A 15 11.64 -3.06 -18.12
CA PHE A 15 12.24 -1.72 -18.02
C PHE A 15 13.76 -1.75 -17.77
N LEU A 16 14.26 -2.75 -17.05
CA LEU A 16 15.72 -2.98 -16.94
C LEU A 16 16.30 -3.53 -18.26
N ALA A 17 15.55 -4.32 -19.03
CA ALA A 17 16.00 -4.77 -20.35
C ALA A 17 16.10 -3.63 -21.37
N ALA A 18 15.20 -2.64 -21.32
CA ALA A 18 15.17 -1.53 -22.27
C ALA A 18 16.30 -0.50 -22.05
N SER A 19 16.78 -0.31 -20.81
CA SER A 19 17.97 0.52 -20.53
C SER A 19 19.30 -0.25 -20.70
N VAL A 20 19.27 -1.58 -20.67
CA VAL A 20 20.46 -2.44 -20.87
C VAL A 20 20.70 -2.79 -22.35
N GLN A 21 19.73 -2.60 -23.24
CA GLN A 21 19.94 -2.80 -24.69
C GLN A 21 20.90 -1.79 -25.34
N GLY A 22 21.29 -0.71 -24.64
CA GLY A 22 22.42 0.13 -25.03
C GLY A 22 23.80 -0.37 -24.57
N GLY A 23 23.87 -1.38 -23.69
CA GLY A 23 25.11 -1.82 -23.02
C GLY A 23 25.62 -3.22 -23.39
N ILE A 24 24.83 -4.06 -24.08
CA ILE A 24 25.22 -5.45 -24.39
C ILE A 24 26.17 -5.57 -25.61
N HIS A 25 26.59 -4.47 -26.23
CA HIS A 25 27.62 -4.48 -27.28
C HIS A 25 29.07 -4.35 -26.78
N GLN A 26 29.31 -4.43 -25.47
CA GLN A 26 30.65 -4.23 -24.88
C GLN A 26 31.29 -5.53 -24.37
N LYS A 27 31.12 -6.66 -25.08
CA LYS A 27 31.89 -7.89 -24.84
C LYS A 27 33.14 -8.02 -25.72
N ASP A 28 33.22 -7.30 -26.85
CA ASP A 28 34.29 -7.52 -27.85
C ASP A 28 35.46 -6.52 -27.79
N HIS A 29 35.45 -5.54 -26.87
CA HIS A 29 36.50 -4.50 -26.82
C HIS A 29 37.51 -4.63 -25.66
N LEU A 30 37.47 -5.73 -24.90
CA LEU A 30 38.44 -5.98 -23.82
C LEU A 30 39.77 -6.59 -24.31
N GLU A 31 40.01 -6.64 -25.61
CA GLU A 31 41.35 -6.86 -26.15
C GLU A 31 42.10 -5.53 -26.25
N LYS A 32 43.09 -5.38 -25.37
CA LYS A 32 44.31 -4.59 -25.60
C LYS A 32 44.22 -3.06 -25.52
N HIS A 33 43.38 -2.52 -24.64
CA HIS A 33 43.57 -1.15 -24.14
C HIS A 33 44.14 -1.18 -22.74
N SER A 34 45.25 -0.47 -22.53
CA SER A 34 45.75 -0.13 -21.21
C SER A 34 44.58 0.42 -20.38
N LEU A 35 44.11 -0.29 -19.36
CA LEU A 35 43.10 0.19 -18.42
C LEU A 35 43.57 1.53 -17.86
N ARG A 36 43.04 2.63 -18.38
CA ARG A 36 43.35 3.95 -17.86
C ARG A 36 42.46 4.19 -16.66
N LYS A 37 42.98 4.90 -15.67
CA LYS A 37 42.20 5.35 -14.51
C LYS A 37 40.90 6.06 -14.93
N GLN A 38 40.92 6.76 -16.06
CA GLN A 38 39.75 7.41 -16.66
C GLN A 38 38.63 6.43 -17.04
N ASP A 39 38.96 5.27 -17.60
CA ASP A 39 37.96 4.26 -18.01
C ASP A 39 37.22 3.68 -16.80
N ILE A 40 37.91 3.56 -15.66
CA ILE A 40 37.31 3.11 -14.40
C ILE A 40 36.46 4.19 -13.75
N HIS A 41 36.84 5.46 -13.86
CA HIS A 41 35.99 6.56 -13.42
C HIS A 41 34.70 6.60 -14.25
N GLU A 42 34.79 6.42 -15.57
CA GLU A 42 33.60 6.33 -16.42
C GLU A 42 32.70 5.15 -16.02
N LEU A 43 33.27 3.97 -15.74
CA LEU A 43 32.52 2.82 -15.24
C LEU A 43 31.87 3.10 -13.88
N LEU A 44 32.55 3.79 -12.97
CA LEU A 44 31.99 4.19 -11.68
C LEU A 44 30.83 5.18 -11.86
N GLU A 45 30.95 6.16 -12.75
CA GLU A 45 29.85 7.09 -13.04
C GLU A 45 28.65 6.36 -13.67
N LYS A 46 28.89 5.41 -14.59
CA LYS A 46 27.81 4.53 -15.10
C LYS A 46 27.13 3.75 -13.98
N LEU A 47 27.89 3.23 -13.02
CA LEU A 47 27.35 2.54 -11.84
C LEU A 47 26.47 3.47 -11.00
N LYS A 48 26.94 4.69 -10.70
CA LYS A 48 26.18 5.70 -9.95
C LYS A 48 24.86 6.04 -10.64
N GLU A 49 24.90 6.30 -11.95
CA GLU A 49 23.69 6.63 -12.73
C GLU A 49 22.71 5.44 -12.79
N ALA A 50 23.21 4.21 -13.00
CA ALA A 50 22.37 3.02 -13.01
C ALA A 50 21.67 2.81 -11.66
N ILE A 51 22.39 3.05 -10.55
CA ILE A 51 21.83 2.93 -9.22
C ILE A 51 20.82 4.04 -8.95
N LYS A 52 21.13 5.30 -9.27
CA LYS A 52 20.20 6.42 -9.13
C LYS A 52 18.90 6.16 -9.89
N ALA A 53 18.98 5.72 -11.14
CA ALA A 53 17.80 5.36 -11.94
C ALA A 53 17.00 4.21 -11.31
N ALA A 54 17.67 3.20 -10.73
CA ALA A 54 17.02 2.11 -10.01
C ALA A 54 16.30 2.59 -8.74
N ILE A 55 16.92 3.49 -7.97
CA ILE A 55 16.32 4.10 -6.78
C ILE A 55 15.08 4.90 -7.17
N GLU A 56 15.20 5.82 -8.13
CA GLU A 56 14.08 6.65 -8.59
C GLU A 56 12.90 5.78 -9.08
N THR A 57 13.20 4.70 -9.80
CA THR A 57 12.19 3.74 -10.24
C THR A 57 11.54 3.01 -9.07
N GLY A 58 12.33 2.54 -8.10
CA GLY A 58 11.86 1.86 -6.90
C GLY A 58 10.98 2.75 -6.03
N GLU A 59 11.41 3.98 -5.78
CA GLU A 59 10.65 4.99 -5.03
C GLU A 59 9.32 5.32 -5.72
N LYS A 60 9.34 5.51 -7.05
CA LYS A 60 8.12 5.76 -7.83
C LYS A 60 7.12 4.61 -7.76
N LEU A 61 7.59 3.37 -7.80
CA LEU A 61 6.72 2.19 -7.66
C LEU A 61 6.09 2.09 -6.27
N ILE A 62 6.88 2.33 -5.23
CA ILE A 62 6.39 2.38 -3.84
C ILE A 62 5.36 3.50 -3.68
N ALA A 63 5.66 4.71 -4.15
CA ALA A 63 4.76 5.87 -4.07
C ALA A 63 3.43 5.62 -4.79
N LYS A 64 3.48 5.02 -5.99
CA LYS A 64 2.27 4.63 -6.72
C LYS A 64 1.43 3.61 -5.95
N SER A 65 2.06 2.63 -5.30
CA SER A 65 1.33 1.63 -4.50
C SER A 65 0.61 2.26 -3.30
N ILE A 66 1.20 3.30 -2.69
CA ILE A 66 0.54 4.12 -1.66
C ILE A 66 -0.63 4.92 -2.22
N GLU A 67 -0.45 5.58 -3.36
CA GLU A 67 -1.53 6.32 -4.04
C GLU A 67 -2.72 5.40 -4.34
N ASP A 68 -2.47 4.18 -4.81
CA ASP A 68 -3.52 3.20 -5.08
C ASP A 68 -4.26 2.78 -3.79
N VAL A 69 -3.54 2.63 -2.67
CA VAL A 69 -4.13 2.36 -1.35
C VAL A 69 -5.04 3.51 -0.92
N GLN A 70 -4.62 4.76 -1.10
CA GLN A 70 -5.40 5.95 -0.76
C GLN A 70 -6.65 6.04 -1.62
N LYS A 71 -6.54 5.85 -2.94
CA LYS A 71 -7.70 5.83 -3.85
C LYS A 71 -8.70 4.74 -3.49
N LEU A 72 -8.22 3.54 -3.17
CA LEU A 72 -9.10 2.45 -2.74
C LEU A 72 -9.81 2.80 -1.43
N ALA A 73 -9.10 3.39 -0.46
CA ALA A 73 -9.68 3.86 0.79
C ALA A 73 -10.79 4.89 0.56
N GLU A 74 -10.54 5.89 -0.29
CA GLU A 74 -11.55 6.90 -0.66
C GLU A 74 -12.79 6.25 -1.31
N GLN A 75 -12.58 5.36 -2.27
CA GLN A 75 -13.67 4.63 -2.95
C GLN A 75 -14.51 3.82 -1.97
N VAL A 76 -13.85 3.10 -1.05
CA VAL A 76 -14.53 2.28 -0.05
C VAL A 76 -15.32 3.18 0.90
N MET A 77 -14.74 4.27 1.39
CA MET A 77 -15.37 5.15 2.36
C MET A 77 -16.52 5.99 1.78
N ALA A 78 -16.51 6.29 0.48
CA ALA A 78 -17.56 7.07 -0.18
C ALA A 78 -18.96 6.45 -0.04
N GLY A 79 -19.07 5.12 0.08
CA GLY A 79 -20.35 4.42 0.19
C GLY A 79 -20.79 4.06 1.62
N VAL A 80 -19.89 4.09 2.60
CA VAL A 80 -20.17 3.53 3.95
C VAL A 80 -21.30 4.29 4.64
N LEU A 81 -21.25 5.62 4.67
CA LEU A 81 -22.24 6.41 5.39
C LEU A 81 -23.64 6.23 4.78
N ALA A 82 -23.74 6.31 3.44
CA ALA A 82 -25.01 6.15 2.74
C ALA A 82 -25.62 4.76 2.94
N GLU A 83 -24.82 3.69 2.90
CA GLU A 83 -25.34 2.34 3.12
C GLU A 83 -25.72 2.11 4.59
N ALA A 84 -24.96 2.67 5.54
CA ALA A 84 -25.32 2.63 6.96
C ALA A 84 -26.64 3.38 7.23
N GLU A 85 -26.82 4.57 6.66
CA GLU A 85 -28.07 5.33 6.74
C GLU A 85 -29.24 4.56 6.14
N LYS A 86 -29.06 3.91 4.99
CA LYS A 86 -30.09 3.09 4.35
C LYS A 86 -30.53 1.91 5.24
N ILE A 87 -29.58 1.20 5.86
CA ILE A 87 -29.89 0.11 6.80
C ILE A 87 -30.70 0.64 7.99
N VAL A 88 -30.23 1.75 8.60
CA VAL A 88 -30.89 2.36 9.76
C VAL A 88 -32.28 2.89 9.41
N ASN A 89 -32.44 3.56 8.26
CA ASN A 89 -33.72 4.11 7.82
C ASN A 89 -34.77 3.02 7.61
N LYS A 90 -34.37 1.86 7.09
CA LYS A 90 -35.25 0.70 6.98
C LYS A 90 -35.75 0.26 8.35
N VAL A 91 -34.85 0.14 9.33
CA VAL A 91 -35.20 -0.24 10.71
C VAL A 91 -36.10 0.82 11.37
N VAL A 92 -35.81 2.10 11.17
CA VAL A 92 -36.64 3.21 11.66
C VAL A 92 -38.07 3.10 11.11
N SER A 93 -38.24 2.85 9.81
CA SER A 93 -39.55 2.65 9.20
C SER A 93 -40.30 1.46 9.81
N GLU A 94 -39.61 0.33 10.02
CA GLU A 94 -40.22 -0.85 10.65
C GLU A 94 -40.68 -0.58 12.10
N ILE A 95 -39.90 0.18 12.88
CA ILE A 95 -40.30 0.61 14.25
C ILE A 95 -41.54 1.51 14.21
N ILE A 96 -41.59 2.47 13.29
CA ILE A 96 -42.74 3.38 13.15
C ILE A 96 -44.01 2.58 12.79
N GLU A 97 -43.90 1.62 11.87
CA GLU A 97 -45.04 0.75 11.53
C GLU A 97 -45.54 -0.07 12.72
N ILE A 98 -44.62 -0.60 13.54
CA ILE A 98 -44.97 -1.34 14.77
C ILE A 98 -45.72 -0.42 15.74
N GLN A 99 -45.22 0.80 15.94
CA GLN A 99 -45.84 1.80 16.80
C GLN A 99 -47.28 2.13 16.36
N GLU A 100 -47.47 2.40 15.06
CA GLU A 100 -48.79 2.71 14.52
C GLU A 100 -49.77 1.54 14.65
N LYS A 101 -49.33 0.31 14.36
CA LYS A 101 -50.15 -0.90 14.50
C LYS A 101 -50.57 -1.12 15.96
N ALA A 102 -49.65 -0.93 16.90
CA ALA A 102 -49.93 -1.07 18.33
C ALA A 102 -50.92 0.00 18.84
N MET A 103 -50.73 1.26 18.45
CA MET A 103 -51.67 2.34 18.79
C MET A 103 -53.06 2.09 18.22
N LYS A 104 -53.17 1.64 16.96
CA LYS A 104 -54.46 1.27 16.34
C LYS A 104 -55.14 0.10 17.06
N ALA A 105 -54.36 -0.79 17.67
CA ALA A 105 -54.85 -1.91 18.48
C ALA A 105 -55.20 -1.53 19.93
N GLY A 106 -55.00 -0.27 20.32
CA GLY A 106 -55.24 0.23 21.68
C GLY A 106 -54.22 -0.24 22.71
N LEU A 107 -52.98 -0.53 22.30
CA LEU A 107 -51.92 -0.94 23.22
C LEU A 107 -51.21 0.28 23.84
N HIS A 108 -50.94 0.20 25.15
CA HIS A 108 -50.15 1.18 25.89
C HIS A 108 -48.65 0.90 25.74
N ILE A 109 -48.00 1.60 24.81
CA ILE A 109 -46.59 1.38 24.41
C ILE A 109 -45.63 2.48 24.89
N GLU A 110 -46.07 3.39 25.75
CA GLU A 110 -45.27 4.51 26.25
C GLU A 110 -43.99 4.04 26.98
N HIS A 111 -44.06 2.86 27.58
CA HIS A 111 -42.95 2.22 28.29
C HIS A 111 -41.94 1.49 27.37
N CYS A 112 -42.22 1.39 26.06
CA CYS A 112 -41.37 0.66 25.11
C CYS A 112 -40.17 1.45 24.58
N MET A 113 -39.90 2.63 25.12
CA MET A 113 -38.71 3.45 24.81
C MET A 113 -38.50 3.67 23.30
N ILE A 114 -39.58 3.80 22.53
CA ILE A 114 -39.52 3.90 21.06
C ILE A 114 -38.77 5.17 20.66
N ASN A 115 -39.04 6.29 21.32
CA ASN A 115 -38.39 7.57 21.01
C ASN A 115 -36.88 7.54 21.28
N GLU A 116 -36.47 6.93 22.39
CA GLU A 116 -35.06 6.74 22.76
C GLU A 116 -34.36 5.79 21.78
N THR A 117 -35.06 4.75 21.34
CA THR A 117 -34.57 3.81 20.33
C THR A 117 -34.35 4.52 19.00
N LEU A 118 -35.32 5.32 18.54
CA LEU A 118 -35.19 6.12 17.32
C LEU A 118 -34.05 7.15 17.42
N ALA A 119 -33.86 7.77 18.59
CA ALA A 119 -32.75 8.69 18.83
C ALA A 119 -31.39 7.96 18.80
N THR A 120 -31.32 6.73 19.28
CA THR A 120 -30.12 5.88 19.23
C THR A 120 -29.80 5.49 17.79
N LEU A 121 -30.79 5.00 17.04
CA LEU A 121 -30.66 4.63 15.63
C LEU A 121 -30.06 5.76 14.78
N LYS A 122 -30.49 7.01 15.00
CA LYS A 122 -29.96 8.19 14.29
C LYS A 122 -28.46 8.42 14.47
N LYS A 123 -27.84 7.90 15.54
CA LYS A 123 -26.40 8.06 15.81
C LYS A 123 -25.54 6.96 15.21
N ILE A 124 -26.13 5.79 14.92
CA ILE A 124 -25.40 4.61 14.44
C ILE A 124 -24.62 4.90 13.15
N PRO A 125 -25.20 5.49 12.07
CA PRO A 125 -24.48 5.63 10.81
C PRO A 125 -23.19 6.44 10.94
N ARG A 126 -23.21 7.49 11.77
CA ARG A 126 -22.04 8.33 12.03
C ARG A 126 -20.96 7.58 12.80
N ALA A 127 -21.33 6.86 13.86
CA ALA A 127 -20.38 6.07 14.64
C ALA A 127 -19.73 4.96 13.77
N THR A 128 -20.52 4.31 12.92
CA THR A 128 -20.03 3.32 11.95
C THR A 128 -19.05 3.91 10.96
N PHE A 129 -19.35 5.09 10.41
CA PHE A 129 -18.44 5.77 9.49
C PHE A 129 -17.10 6.07 10.17
N GLU A 130 -17.12 6.56 11.42
CA GLU A 130 -15.90 6.86 12.19
C GLU A 130 -15.09 5.60 12.50
N GLU A 131 -15.74 4.48 12.82
CA GLU A 131 -15.06 3.19 13.03
C GLU A 131 -14.42 2.67 11.75
N ALA A 132 -15.16 2.65 10.64
CA ALA A 132 -14.65 2.26 9.33
C ALA A 132 -13.45 3.14 8.93
N GLN A 133 -13.57 4.45 9.11
CA GLN A 133 -12.51 5.42 8.84
C GLN A 133 -11.25 5.13 9.67
N LYS A 134 -11.39 4.85 10.97
CA LYS A 134 -10.26 4.50 11.85
C LYS A 134 -9.55 3.23 11.38
N CYS A 135 -10.30 2.20 10.99
CA CYS A 135 -9.75 0.96 10.44
C CYS A 135 -8.97 1.21 9.14
N VAL A 136 -9.56 1.94 8.20
CA VAL A 136 -8.95 2.29 6.91
C VAL A 136 -7.68 3.13 7.09
N PHE A 137 -7.71 4.14 7.96
CA PHE A 137 -6.50 4.93 8.26
C PHE A 137 -5.39 4.11 8.92
N GLY A 138 -5.75 3.09 9.72
CA GLY A 138 -4.79 2.12 10.23
C GLY A 138 -3.98 1.46 9.11
N PHE A 139 -4.64 1.01 8.05
CA PHE A 139 -3.98 0.40 6.89
C PHE A 139 -3.18 1.41 6.05
N ILE A 140 -3.66 2.65 5.87
CA ILE A 140 -2.90 3.71 5.19
C ILE A 140 -1.60 4.02 5.94
N ASN A 141 -1.65 4.10 7.28
CA ASN A 141 -0.48 4.35 8.12
C ASN A 141 0.52 3.18 8.04
N GLN A 142 0.01 1.95 8.05
CA GLN A 142 0.84 0.76 7.88
C GLN A 142 1.51 0.72 6.50
N ALA A 143 0.77 1.06 5.43
CA ALA A 143 1.31 1.16 4.08
C ALA A 143 2.45 2.20 4.02
N THR A 144 2.21 3.40 4.57
CA THR A 144 3.21 4.48 4.65
C THR A 144 4.45 4.04 5.42
N SER A 145 4.27 3.28 6.52
CA SER A 145 5.40 2.72 7.28
C SER A 145 6.22 1.72 6.47
N TYR A 146 5.57 0.81 5.71
CA TYR A 146 6.27 -0.09 4.79
C TYR A 146 7.01 0.67 3.70
N ALA A 147 6.39 1.69 3.10
CA ALA A 147 7.02 2.54 2.10
C ALA A 147 8.28 3.20 2.65
N LYS A 148 8.19 3.86 3.82
CA LYS A 148 9.33 4.50 4.47
C LYS A 148 10.47 3.50 4.74
N SER A 149 10.16 2.35 5.33
CA SER A 149 11.17 1.32 5.60
C SER A 149 11.78 0.74 4.31
N GLY A 150 10.98 0.58 3.25
CA GLY A 150 11.46 0.14 1.95
C GLY A 150 12.42 1.13 1.30
N ILE A 151 12.08 2.41 1.32
CA ILE A 151 12.91 3.51 0.79
C ILE A 151 14.21 3.66 1.60
N GLU A 152 14.15 3.59 2.93
CA GLU A 152 15.35 3.61 3.78
C GLU A 152 16.32 2.46 3.43
N LYS A 153 15.79 1.25 3.21
CA LYS A 153 16.61 0.10 2.77
C LYS A 153 17.20 0.33 1.38
N ILE A 154 16.42 0.81 0.43
CA ILE A 154 16.90 1.15 -0.93
C ILE A 154 18.05 2.16 -0.83
N ASN A 155 17.86 3.25 -0.09
CA ASN A 155 18.86 4.32 0.06
C ASN A 155 20.10 3.89 0.82
N SER A 156 20.00 2.92 1.75
CA SER A 156 21.19 2.38 2.42
C SER A 156 22.20 1.72 1.47
N THR A 157 21.73 1.25 0.31
CA THR A 157 22.56 0.64 -0.75
C THR A 157 23.51 1.66 -1.41
N LEU A 158 23.24 2.97 -1.29
CA LEU A 158 24.13 4.02 -1.82
C LEU A 158 25.48 4.07 -1.08
N ASN A 159 25.52 3.66 0.18
CA ASN A 159 26.74 3.69 0.98
C ASN A 159 27.83 2.74 0.42
N GLU A 160 27.43 1.66 -0.26
CA GLU A 160 28.35 0.70 -0.87
C GLU A 160 29.15 1.29 -2.05
N ILE A 161 28.65 2.35 -2.69
CA ILE A 161 29.29 2.97 -3.88
C ILE A 161 30.44 3.89 -3.47
N THR A 162 30.27 4.63 -2.37
CA THR A 162 31.27 5.59 -1.89
C THR A 162 32.61 4.89 -1.60
N GLU A 163 32.54 3.66 -1.07
CA GLU A 163 33.71 2.83 -0.81
C GLU A 163 34.50 2.48 -2.08
N ILE A 164 33.83 2.22 -3.20
CA ILE A 164 34.48 1.91 -4.48
C ILE A 164 35.24 3.14 -5.01
N GLY A 165 34.66 4.34 -4.86
CA GLY A 165 35.32 5.60 -5.23
C GLY A 165 36.63 5.81 -4.46
N ASP A 166 36.62 5.58 -3.16
CA ASP A 166 37.80 5.70 -2.31
C ASP A 166 38.87 4.64 -2.64
N GLU A 167 38.46 3.41 -2.97
CA GLU A 167 39.37 2.34 -3.40
C GLU A 167 40.09 2.70 -4.71
N ILE A 168 39.40 3.32 -5.68
CA ILE A 168 40.04 3.80 -6.92
C ILE A 168 41.09 4.87 -6.62
N GLY A 169 40.83 5.76 -5.66
CA GLY A 169 41.78 6.77 -5.21
C GLY A 169 43.08 6.17 -4.67
N LYS A 170 43.00 5.01 -4.00
CA LYS A 170 44.13 4.30 -3.37
C LYS A 170 45.01 3.52 -4.35
N CYS A 171 44.52 3.18 -5.56
CA CYS A 171 45.29 2.40 -6.52
C CYS A 171 46.50 3.13 -7.14
N GLY A 172 46.64 4.45 -6.98
CA GLY A 172 47.71 5.22 -7.63
C GLY A 172 47.46 5.50 -9.12
N ASN A 173 48.52 5.86 -9.86
CA ASN A 173 48.47 6.25 -11.28
C ASN A 173 49.58 5.60 -12.14
N ASP A 174 50.45 4.78 -11.55
CA ASP A 174 51.62 4.17 -12.21
C ASP A 174 51.28 2.78 -12.80
N LEU A 175 52.25 2.13 -13.47
CA LEU A 175 52.03 0.79 -14.05
C LEU A 175 51.70 -0.28 -13.00
N ALA A 176 52.12 -0.08 -11.74
CA ALA A 176 51.75 -0.94 -10.62
C ALA A 176 50.27 -0.81 -10.24
N ALA A 177 49.57 0.24 -10.67
CA ALA A 177 48.13 0.43 -10.46
C ALA A 177 47.27 -0.51 -11.31
N ILE A 178 47.79 -1.06 -12.42
CA ILE A 178 46.99 -1.83 -13.39
C ILE A 178 46.24 -3.02 -12.76
N PRO A 179 46.88 -3.90 -11.94
CA PRO A 179 46.16 -5.01 -11.31
C PRO A 179 45.09 -4.56 -10.32
N CYS A 180 45.34 -3.46 -9.58
CA CYS A 180 44.39 -2.86 -8.64
C CYS A 180 43.14 -2.35 -9.38
N LEU A 181 43.38 -1.57 -10.44
CA LEU A 181 42.37 -1.01 -11.32
C LEU A 181 41.55 -2.09 -12.04
N ALA A 182 42.18 -3.17 -12.54
CA ALA A 182 41.49 -4.29 -13.16
C ALA A 182 40.57 -5.05 -12.19
N LYS A 183 40.96 -5.21 -10.92
CA LYS A 183 40.10 -5.82 -9.90
C LYS A 183 38.86 -4.95 -9.63
N LEU A 184 39.04 -3.63 -9.57
CA LEU A 184 37.94 -2.69 -9.37
C LEU A 184 36.99 -2.63 -10.56
N SER A 185 37.50 -2.68 -11.81
CA SER A 185 36.64 -2.69 -12.99
C SER A 185 35.74 -3.93 -13.05
N VAL A 186 36.25 -5.10 -12.66
CA VAL A 186 35.45 -6.33 -12.54
C VAL A 186 34.39 -6.17 -11.45
N ARG A 187 34.76 -5.64 -10.27
CA ARG A 187 33.81 -5.37 -9.18
C ARG A 187 32.68 -4.44 -9.64
N ILE A 188 33.03 -3.30 -10.25
CA ILE A 188 32.05 -2.33 -10.80
C ILE A 188 31.15 -2.98 -11.84
N SER A 189 31.69 -3.84 -12.72
CA SER A 189 30.90 -4.53 -13.74
C SER A 189 29.89 -5.51 -13.14
N ILE A 190 30.24 -6.17 -12.03
CA ILE A 190 29.31 -7.03 -11.28
C ILE A 190 28.24 -6.17 -10.58
N ASP A 191 28.66 -5.08 -9.93
CA ASP A 191 27.78 -4.21 -9.16
C ASP A 191 26.80 -3.44 -10.04
N LEU A 192 27.16 -3.16 -11.29
CA LEU A 192 26.30 -2.57 -12.34
C LEU A 192 25.02 -3.38 -12.58
N VAL A 193 25.06 -4.69 -12.32
CA VAL A 193 23.89 -5.58 -12.46
C VAL A 193 23.30 -5.90 -11.08
N LYS A 194 24.16 -6.25 -10.12
CA LYS A 194 23.73 -6.76 -8.82
C LYS A 194 23.00 -5.73 -7.99
N ILE A 195 23.49 -4.48 -7.94
CA ILE A 195 22.91 -3.45 -7.09
C ILE A 195 21.52 -3.01 -7.59
N PRO A 196 21.34 -2.65 -8.88
CA PRO A 196 20.01 -2.33 -9.41
C PRO A 196 18.99 -3.46 -9.21
N LEU A 197 19.42 -4.71 -9.36
CA LEU A 197 18.56 -5.88 -9.13
C LEU A 197 18.14 -5.99 -7.65
N ALA A 198 19.06 -5.76 -6.70
CA ALA A 198 18.73 -5.76 -5.28
C ALA A 198 17.75 -4.64 -4.90
N ILE A 199 17.91 -3.44 -5.48
CA ILE A 199 16.97 -2.33 -5.31
C ILE A 199 15.58 -2.70 -5.86
N ALA A 200 15.53 -3.28 -7.06
CA ALA A 200 14.27 -3.71 -7.68
C ALA A 200 13.56 -4.79 -6.85
N ASP A 201 14.29 -5.78 -6.33
CA ASP A 201 13.75 -6.81 -5.44
C ASP A 201 13.21 -6.21 -4.14
N GLN A 202 13.94 -5.28 -3.53
CA GLN A 202 13.49 -4.59 -2.31
C GLN A 202 12.25 -3.72 -2.55
N ALA A 203 12.18 -3.01 -3.68
CA ALA A 203 11.00 -2.27 -4.09
C ALA A 203 9.81 -3.21 -4.31
N ALA A 204 10.00 -4.34 -5.01
CA ALA A 204 8.97 -5.33 -5.25
C ALA A 204 8.44 -5.97 -3.95
N LYS A 205 9.32 -6.30 -3.01
CA LYS A 205 8.93 -6.79 -1.67
C LYS A 205 8.08 -5.77 -0.93
N THR A 206 8.50 -4.50 -0.96
CA THR A 206 7.77 -3.41 -0.30
C THR A 206 6.38 -3.21 -0.92
N VAL A 207 6.30 -3.19 -2.25
CA VAL A 207 5.02 -3.15 -2.97
C VAL A 207 4.16 -4.36 -2.61
N GLY A 208 4.72 -5.57 -2.55
CA GLY A 208 3.98 -6.78 -2.16
C GLY A 208 3.35 -6.69 -0.76
N LEU A 209 4.05 -6.07 0.20
CA LEU A 209 3.51 -5.81 1.54
C LEU A 209 2.34 -4.81 1.49
N ILE A 210 2.48 -3.72 0.72
CA ILE A 210 1.44 -2.70 0.55
C ILE A 210 0.20 -3.28 -0.16
N GLU A 211 0.39 -4.05 -1.23
CA GLU A 211 -0.69 -4.73 -1.96
C GLU A 211 -1.46 -5.70 -1.05
N GLY A 212 -0.79 -6.35 -0.10
CA GLY A 212 -1.44 -7.20 0.91
C GLY A 212 -2.46 -6.44 1.76
N LEU A 213 -2.24 -5.15 2.00
CA LEU A 213 -3.15 -4.30 2.78
C LEU A 213 -4.41 -3.91 1.99
N LYS A 214 -4.31 -3.77 0.65
CA LYS A 214 -5.46 -3.43 -0.20
C LYS A 214 -6.62 -4.41 -0.05
N LEU A 215 -6.33 -5.69 0.22
CA LEU A 215 -7.36 -6.71 0.44
C LEU A 215 -8.12 -6.56 1.76
N GLN A 216 -7.59 -5.81 2.71
CA GLN A 216 -8.19 -5.62 4.04
C GLN A 216 -9.02 -4.34 4.13
N ILE A 217 -8.74 -3.33 3.30
CA ILE A 217 -9.47 -2.05 3.30
C ILE A 217 -10.98 -2.25 3.05
N PRO A 218 -11.44 -3.03 2.05
CA PRO A 218 -12.87 -3.29 1.87
C PRO A 218 -13.51 -4.01 3.06
N LYS A 219 -12.75 -4.80 3.82
CA LYS A 219 -13.27 -5.50 4.99
C LYS A 219 -13.61 -4.54 6.12
N CYS A 220 -12.85 -3.46 6.30
CA CYS A 220 -13.20 -2.41 7.27
C CYS A 220 -14.62 -1.90 7.07
N ALA A 221 -14.99 -1.59 5.82
CA ALA A 221 -16.34 -1.14 5.48
C ALA A 221 -17.38 -2.25 5.66
N ALA A 222 -17.10 -3.46 5.19
CA ALA A 222 -18.02 -4.59 5.31
C ALA A 222 -18.32 -4.92 6.78
N ASP A 223 -17.29 -5.02 7.62
CA ASP A 223 -17.44 -5.33 9.05
C ASP A 223 -18.21 -4.23 9.79
N ALA A 224 -17.95 -2.96 9.46
CA ALA A 224 -18.69 -1.83 10.00
C ALA A 224 -20.18 -1.87 9.62
N LEU A 225 -20.50 -2.14 8.35
CA LEU A 225 -21.89 -2.25 7.88
C LEU A 225 -22.62 -3.48 8.46
N ILE A 226 -21.92 -4.60 8.64
CA ILE A 226 -22.45 -5.78 9.34
C ILE A 226 -22.86 -5.38 10.76
N ARG A 227 -22.01 -4.64 11.46
CA ARG A 227 -22.31 -4.17 12.81
C ARG A 227 -23.53 -3.25 12.86
N VAL A 228 -23.69 -2.32 11.91
CA VAL A 228 -24.92 -1.51 11.78
C VAL A 228 -26.16 -2.40 11.72
N GLY A 229 -26.11 -3.43 10.87
CA GLY A 229 -27.22 -4.37 10.71
C GLY A 229 -27.55 -5.11 12.00
N VAL A 230 -26.54 -5.58 12.72
CA VAL A 230 -26.70 -6.26 14.02
C VAL A 230 -27.27 -5.31 15.06
N GLU A 231 -26.63 -4.17 15.32
CA GLU A 231 -27.06 -3.20 16.33
C GLU A 231 -28.47 -2.66 16.07
N SER A 232 -28.77 -2.30 14.81
CA SER A 232 -30.10 -1.81 14.45
C SER A 232 -31.16 -2.92 14.56
N GLY A 233 -30.82 -4.14 14.17
CA GLY A 233 -31.70 -5.31 14.27
C GLY A 233 -32.02 -5.68 15.73
N GLU A 234 -31.05 -5.57 16.63
CA GLU A 234 -31.27 -5.77 18.07
C GLU A 234 -32.24 -4.74 18.65
N LEU A 235 -32.10 -3.46 18.27
CA LEU A 235 -33.03 -2.41 18.68
C LEU A 235 -34.46 -2.66 18.19
N LEU A 236 -34.63 -3.06 16.93
CA LEU A 236 -35.92 -3.45 16.37
C LEU A 236 -36.54 -4.63 17.12
N LEU A 237 -35.74 -5.65 17.40
CA LEU A 237 -36.19 -6.84 18.12
C LEU A 237 -36.65 -6.49 19.54
N ASN A 238 -35.95 -5.59 20.23
CA ASN A 238 -36.31 -5.11 21.55
C ASN A 238 -37.64 -4.36 21.56
N VAL A 239 -37.85 -3.44 20.60
CA VAL A 239 -39.14 -2.75 20.42
C VAL A 239 -40.25 -3.75 20.14
N THR A 240 -40.02 -4.69 19.20
CA THR A 240 -41.00 -5.72 18.82
C THR A 240 -41.42 -6.56 20.02
N LYS A 241 -40.45 -7.03 20.82
CA LYS A 241 -40.72 -7.79 22.05
C LYS A 241 -41.47 -6.97 23.10
N CYS A 242 -41.14 -5.69 23.26
CA CYS A 242 -41.85 -4.85 24.22
C CYS A 242 -43.31 -4.67 23.82
N VAL A 243 -43.56 -4.30 22.56
CA VAL A 243 -44.92 -4.09 22.04
C VAL A 243 -45.75 -5.37 22.10
N ALA A 244 -45.17 -6.53 21.80
CA ALA A 244 -45.85 -7.82 21.91
C ALA A 244 -46.30 -8.16 23.35
N ASN A 245 -45.65 -7.60 24.36
CA ASN A 245 -45.98 -7.78 25.77
C ASN A 245 -46.78 -6.61 26.37
N ALA A 246 -47.09 -5.58 25.57
CA ALA A 246 -47.84 -4.43 26.02
C ALA A 246 -49.31 -4.82 26.31
N LYS A 247 -49.88 -4.18 27.33
CA LYS A 247 -51.28 -4.38 27.71
C LYS A 247 -52.20 -3.46 26.90
N LYS A 248 -53.45 -3.88 26.74
CA LYS A 248 -54.56 -3.00 26.37
C LYS A 248 -54.99 -2.16 27.55
#